data_AF-A0A9P6NN54-F1
#
_entry.id   AF-A0A9P6NN54-F1
#
_cell.length_a   1.000
_cell.length_b   1.000
_cell.length_c   1.000
_cell.angle_alpha   90.00
_cell.angle_beta   90.00
_cell.angle_gamma   90.00
#
_symmetry.space_group_name_H-M   'P 1'
#
loop_
_entity.id
_entity.type
_entity.pdbx_description
1 polymer ?
#
loop_
_entity_poly.entity_id
_entity_poly.type
_entity_poly.pdbx_seq_one_letter_code
_entity_poly.pdbx_strand_id
1 'polypeptide(L)'
;MLFNKIFLIIFTFLLAQHDGIVNGNSLTPRSPLPNAVIESEGTPGGMPPCPQLGPYIDYPLHLDPWPILNRDIRSYRNRGPDWHPKCCDYFRFLCVYVERGVTISPWKTGAGSVLYAFDLGRGTHVDIIWYWQGTIQYTAPGGTVSFYAAHGNNYVCVKGGMQVRTLRNGKTMRNFRGFPGRDDIFNCECNWIPKYRDYYLPDDDLIIFSHRVSP
;
A
#
# COMPACT_ATOMS: atom_id res chain seq x y z
N MET A 1 50.45 -27.42 7.53
CA MET A 1 49.13 -27.83 8.08
C MET A 1 48.49 -26.81 9.05
N LEU A 2 49.14 -25.70 9.42
CA LEU A 2 48.53 -24.68 10.30
C LEU A 2 47.55 -23.73 9.58
N PHE A 3 47.72 -23.50 8.27
CA PHE A 3 46.93 -22.52 7.52
C PHE A 3 45.45 -22.91 7.33
N ASN A 4 45.14 -24.22 7.30
CA ASN A 4 43.77 -24.71 7.11
C ASN A 4 42.88 -24.55 8.35
N LYS A 5 43.46 -24.41 9.55
CA LYS A 5 42.68 -24.27 10.79
C LYS A 5 42.20 -22.83 11.02
N ILE A 6 42.94 -21.84 10.52
CA ILE A 6 42.58 -20.43 10.65
C ILE A 6 41.37 -20.09 9.76
N PHE A 7 41.30 -20.64 8.54
CA PHE A 7 40.16 -20.44 7.64
C PHE A 7 38.85 -21.01 8.19
N LEU A 8 38.89 -22.16 8.86
CA LEU A 8 37.70 -22.79 9.43
C LEU A 8 37.11 -21.98 10.61
N ILE A 9 37.96 -21.33 11.41
CA ILE A 9 37.54 -20.52 12.57
C ILE A 9 36.92 -19.19 12.11
N ILE A 10 37.48 -18.56 11.07
CA ILE A 10 36.92 -17.32 10.52
C ILE A 10 35.56 -17.60 9.86
N PHE A 11 35.42 -18.73 9.17
CA PHE A 11 34.15 -19.09 8.50
C PHE A 11 33.04 -19.45 9.49
N THR A 12 33.37 -20.06 10.64
CA THR A 12 32.38 -20.35 11.70
C THR A 12 31.95 -19.08 12.46
N PHE A 13 32.85 -18.12 12.67
CA PHE A 13 32.49 -16.84 13.28
C PHE A 13 31.60 -15.98 12.37
N LEU A 14 31.78 -16.04 11.05
CA LEU A 14 30.94 -15.30 10.10
C LEU A 14 29.52 -15.87 9.96
N LEU A 15 29.34 -17.19 10.14
CA LEU A 15 28.01 -17.81 10.14
C LEU A 15 27.25 -17.55 11.45
N ALA A 16 27.94 -17.50 12.59
CA ALA A 16 27.29 -17.23 13.88
C ALA A 16 26.75 -15.79 14.03
N GLN A 17 27.19 -14.84 13.19
CA GLN A 17 26.63 -13.47 13.18
C GLN A 17 25.37 -13.33 12.33
N HIS A 18 24.92 -14.38 11.64
CA HIS A 18 23.74 -14.31 10.77
C HIS A 18 22.43 -14.81 11.40
N ASP A 19 22.47 -15.35 12.62
CA ASP A 19 21.30 -15.91 13.33
C ASP A 19 20.72 -14.97 14.42
N GLY A 20 21.22 -13.74 14.52
CA GLY A 20 20.68 -12.71 15.40
C GLY A 20 19.73 -11.78 14.67
N ILE A 21 18.45 -12.18 14.51
CA ILE A 21 17.19 -11.39 14.55
C ILE A 21 16.08 -12.33 14.07
N VAL A 22 15.63 -13.22 14.95
CA VAL A 22 14.26 -13.73 14.93
C VAL A 22 13.75 -13.60 16.36
N ASN A 23 13.52 -12.34 16.78
CA ASN A 23 12.76 -12.08 17.99
C ASN A 23 11.28 -12.31 17.69
N GLY A 24 10.66 -13.13 18.54
CA GLY A 24 9.39 -13.78 18.27
C GLY A 24 8.23 -12.81 18.01
N ASN A 25 7.58 -13.01 16.87
CA ASN A 25 6.19 -12.59 16.68
C ASN A 25 5.30 -13.53 17.49
N SER A 26 5.15 -13.21 18.78
CA SER A 26 3.98 -13.61 19.54
C SER A 26 2.76 -13.03 18.83
N LEU A 27 1.99 -13.91 18.19
CA LEU A 27 0.66 -13.62 17.65
C LEU A 27 -0.26 -13.27 18.81
N THR A 28 -0.19 -12.03 19.28
CA THR A 28 -1.26 -11.45 20.08
C THR A 28 -2.35 -10.97 19.12
N PRO A 29 -3.62 -11.37 19.32
CA PRO A 29 -4.72 -10.85 18.53
C PRO A 29 -4.88 -9.35 18.83
N ARG A 30 -4.42 -8.48 17.93
CA ARG A 30 -4.68 -7.04 18.05
C ARG A 30 -6.18 -6.80 17.82
N SER A 31 -6.77 -6.23 18.86
CA SER A 31 -8.18 -5.97 19.13
C SER A 31 -8.92 -5.19 18.03
N PRO A 32 -10.25 -5.37 17.89
CA PRO A 32 -11.09 -4.63 16.95
C PRO A 32 -11.55 -3.32 17.61
N LEU A 33 -10.83 -2.22 17.42
CA LEU A 33 -11.34 -0.90 17.78
C LEU A 33 -11.35 0.02 16.55
N PRO A 34 -12.48 0.70 16.24
CA PRO A 34 -12.60 1.51 15.02
C PRO A 34 -11.69 2.73 14.97
N ASN A 35 -11.12 3.16 16.10
CA ASN A 35 -10.33 4.41 16.21
C ASN A 35 -9.12 4.23 17.14
N ALA A 36 -8.28 3.22 16.91
CA ALA A 36 -7.03 3.10 17.66
C ALA A 36 -6.03 4.16 17.18
N VAL A 37 -5.76 5.17 18.02
CA VAL A 37 -4.56 5.99 17.90
C VAL A 37 -3.39 5.06 18.23
N ILE A 38 -2.71 4.57 17.20
CA ILE A 38 -1.55 3.69 17.38
C ILE A 38 -0.34 4.60 17.62
N GLU A 39 0.03 4.77 18.89
CA GLU A 39 1.28 5.42 19.31
C GLU A 39 2.52 4.56 19.00
N SER A 40 2.34 3.30 18.58
CA SER A 40 3.47 2.48 18.16
C SER A 40 3.89 2.88 16.76
N GLU A 41 5.04 3.53 16.68
CA GLU A 41 5.91 3.67 15.52
C GLU A 41 5.41 2.85 14.32
N GLY A 42 4.95 3.55 13.28
CA GLY A 42 4.73 3.01 11.94
C GLY A 42 6.06 2.53 11.35
N THR A 43 6.68 1.57 12.03
CA THR A 43 7.92 0.94 11.64
C THR A 43 7.70 0.22 10.32
N PRO A 44 8.75 0.04 9.51
CA PRO A 44 8.70 -0.68 8.24
C PRO A 44 8.35 -2.19 8.37
N GLY A 45 7.81 -2.65 9.51
CA GLY A 45 7.56 -4.06 9.86
C GLY A 45 6.20 -4.62 9.44
N GLY A 46 5.40 -3.87 8.68
CA GLY A 46 4.11 -4.30 8.15
C GLY A 46 2.93 -3.81 8.98
N MET A 47 1.99 -3.13 8.34
CA MET A 47 0.75 -2.75 9.00
C MET A 47 -0.10 -3.98 9.32
N PRO A 48 -0.87 -3.97 10.42
CA PRO A 48 -1.75 -5.08 10.73
C PRO A 48 -2.79 -5.29 9.61
N PRO A 49 -3.16 -6.53 9.27
CA PRO A 49 -4.27 -6.78 8.36
C PRO A 49 -5.57 -6.24 8.98
N CYS A 50 -6.47 -5.74 8.12
CA CYS A 50 -7.86 -5.58 8.51
C CYS A 50 -8.50 -6.94 8.84
N PRO A 51 -9.53 -6.96 9.71
CA PRO A 51 -10.35 -8.14 9.86
C PRO A 51 -10.80 -8.64 8.50
N GLN A 52 -10.56 -9.93 8.22
CA GLN A 52 -11.02 -10.52 6.97
C GLN A 52 -12.54 -10.46 6.95
N LEU A 53 -13.08 -9.75 5.97
CA LEU A 53 -14.48 -9.87 5.63
C LEU A 53 -14.64 -10.89 4.55
N GLY A 54 -15.59 -11.80 4.69
CA GLY A 54 -15.98 -12.71 3.63
C GLY A 54 -15.23 -14.05 3.65
N PRO A 55 -15.78 -15.04 2.94
CA PRO A 55 -15.22 -16.39 2.92
C PRO A 55 -13.78 -16.35 2.41
N TYR A 56 -12.96 -17.31 2.88
CA TYR A 56 -11.66 -17.56 2.28
C TYR A 56 -11.91 -17.97 0.82
N ILE A 57 -11.80 -17.02 -0.10
CA ILE A 57 -11.84 -17.32 -1.51
C ILE A 57 -10.42 -17.75 -1.85
N ASP A 58 -10.25 -19.01 -2.22
CA ASP A 58 -9.09 -19.45 -2.97
C ASP A 58 -9.04 -18.64 -4.26
N TYR A 59 -8.32 -17.53 -4.21
CA TYR A 59 -8.11 -16.71 -5.37
C TYR A 59 -7.15 -17.48 -6.27
N PRO A 60 -7.47 -17.67 -7.56
CA PRO A 60 -6.49 -18.20 -8.50
C PRO A 60 -5.39 -17.14 -8.64
N LEU A 61 -4.35 -17.30 -7.82
CA LEU A 61 -3.09 -16.55 -7.85
C LEU A 61 -2.39 -16.68 -9.22
N HIS A 62 -2.85 -17.63 -10.04
CA HIS A 62 -2.27 -17.99 -11.34
C HIS A 62 -2.73 -17.14 -12.53
N LEU A 63 -3.69 -16.22 -12.34
CA LEU A 63 -4.13 -15.33 -13.42
C LEU A 63 -3.16 -14.15 -13.52
N ASP A 64 -2.41 -14.13 -14.62
CA ASP A 64 -1.43 -13.10 -14.97
C ASP A 64 -2.10 -11.70 -15.10
N PRO A 65 -1.65 -10.65 -14.36
CA PRO A 65 -2.13 -9.28 -14.53
C PRO A 65 -1.86 -8.68 -15.91
N TRP A 66 -0.77 -9.10 -16.56
CA TRP A 66 -0.18 -8.37 -17.68
C TRP A 66 -1.09 -8.26 -18.90
N PRO A 67 -1.89 -9.26 -19.31
CA PRO A 67 -2.80 -9.13 -20.46
C PRO A 67 -3.82 -7.99 -20.33
N ILE A 68 -4.36 -7.77 -19.12
CA ILE A 68 -5.32 -6.69 -18.84
C ILE A 68 -4.58 -5.35 -18.83
N LEU A 69 -3.50 -5.25 -18.04
CA LEU A 69 -2.72 -4.01 -17.92
C LEU A 69 -2.11 -3.57 -19.27
N ASN A 70 -1.59 -4.50 -20.06
CA ASN A 70 -1.03 -4.21 -21.39
C ASN A 70 -2.07 -3.65 -22.37
N ARG A 71 -3.37 -3.95 -22.18
CA ARG A 71 -4.44 -3.32 -22.97
C ARG A 71 -4.54 -1.84 -22.65
N ASP A 72 -4.50 -1.47 -21.38
CA ASP A 72 -4.52 -0.07 -20.97
C ASP A 72 -3.26 0.67 -21.42
N ILE A 73 -2.08 0.06 -21.24
CA ILE A 73 -0.80 0.62 -21.72
C ILE A 73 -0.85 0.94 -23.21
N ARG A 74 -1.39 0.04 -24.04
CA ARG A 74 -1.54 0.31 -25.48
C ARG A 74 -2.57 1.40 -25.80
N SER A 75 -3.63 1.49 -24.99
CA SER A 75 -4.70 2.49 -25.17
C SER A 75 -4.36 3.87 -24.63
N TYR A 76 -3.30 3.94 -23.81
CA TYR A 76 -2.79 5.15 -23.19
C TYR A 76 -2.00 5.96 -24.22
N ARG A 77 -2.66 6.94 -24.83
CA ARG A 77 -2.05 7.97 -25.67
C ARG A 77 -2.69 9.32 -25.34
N ASN A 78 -1.90 10.27 -24.85
CA ASN A 78 -2.31 11.66 -24.55
C ASN A 78 -3.57 11.75 -23.67
N ARG A 79 -3.63 10.92 -22.64
CA ARG A 79 -4.75 10.90 -21.71
C ARG A 79 -4.55 11.97 -20.63
N GLY A 80 -5.62 12.70 -20.31
CA GLY A 80 -5.62 13.77 -19.31
C GLY A 80 -6.14 13.32 -17.94
N PRO A 81 -6.39 14.27 -17.02
CA PRO A 81 -6.80 14.00 -15.63
C PRO A 81 -8.07 13.17 -15.47
N ASP A 82 -8.98 13.22 -16.44
CA ASP A 82 -10.27 12.51 -16.39
C ASP A 82 -10.18 11.06 -16.91
N TRP A 83 -8.99 10.60 -17.31
CA TRP A 83 -8.83 9.24 -17.82
C TRP A 83 -8.73 8.20 -16.71
N HIS A 84 -9.36 7.06 -16.95
CA HIS A 84 -9.45 5.94 -16.03
C HIS A 84 -8.97 4.65 -16.72
N PRO A 85 -7.92 3.98 -16.20
CA PRO A 85 -7.46 2.69 -16.71
C PRO A 85 -8.52 1.60 -16.53
N LYS A 86 -8.79 0.79 -17.55
CA LYS A 86 -9.81 -0.28 -17.45
C LYS A 86 -9.42 -1.41 -16.52
N CYS A 87 -8.14 -1.58 -16.21
CA CYS A 87 -7.68 -2.52 -15.20
C CYS A 87 -8.23 -2.17 -13.80
N CYS A 88 -8.57 -0.90 -13.53
CA CYS A 88 -9.13 -0.46 -12.25
C CYS A 88 -10.53 -1.05 -11.98
N ASP A 89 -11.29 -1.33 -13.05
CA ASP A 89 -12.59 -2.02 -12.99
C ASP A 89 -12.46 -3.47 -12.46
N TYR A 90 -11.23 -4.03 -12.40
CA TYR A 90 -10.99 -5.40 -11.95
C TYR A 90 -10.55 -5.43 -10.49
N PHE A 91 -11.09 -6.37 -9.73
CA PHE A 91 -10.82 -6.46 -8.29
C PHE A 91 -9.35 -6.68 -7.91
N ARG A 92 -8.55 -7.19 -8.86
CA ARG A 92 -7.15 -7.55 -8.66
C ARG A 92 -6.20 -6.37 -8.79
N PHE A 93 -6.68 -5.25 -9.31
CA PHE A 93 -5.92 -4.03 -9.34
C PHE A 93 -6.45 -3.09 -8.27
N LEU A 94 -5.52 -2.51 -7.52
CA LEU A 94 -5.75 -1.31 -6.76
C LEU A 94 -5.20 -0.17 -7.61
N CYS A 95 -6.09 0.77 -7.96
CA CYS A 95 -5.70 1.99 -8.64
C CYS A 95 -5.61 3.11 -7.63
N VAL A 96 -4.44 3.73 -7.59
CA VAL A 96 -4.12 4.80 -6.66
C VAL A 96 -3.84 6.05 -7.47
N TYR A 97 -4.76 7.00 -7.43
CA TYR A 97 -4.59 8.31 -8.04
C TYR A 97 -3.75 9.16 -7.10
N VAL A 98 -2.61 9.64 -7.57
CA VAL A 98 -1.60 10.31 -6.78
C VAL A 98 -1.48 11.75 -7.25
N GLU A 99 -1.67 12.68 -6.33
CA GLU A 99 -1.50 14.11 -6.63
C GLU A 99 -0.04 14.55 -6.75
N ARG A 100 0.16 15.68 -7.43
CA ARG A 100 1.47 16.32 -7.60
C ARG A 100 2.15 16.57 -6.26
N GLY A 101 3.41 16.12 -6.17
CA GLY A 101 4.27 16.31 -4.99
C GLY A 101 4.22 15.15 -4.01
N VAL A 102 3.37 14.15 -4.27
CA VAL A 102 3.38 12.87 -3.56
C VAL A 102 4.25 11.89 -4.34
N THR A 103 5.14 11.20 -3.65
CA THR A 103 6.03 10.18 -4.21
C THR A 103 5.87 8.86 -3.47
N ILE A 104 6.08 7.74 -4.15
CA ILE A 104 6.20 6.46 -3.46
C ILE A 104 7.49 6.45 -2.61
N SER A 105 7.38 6.01 -1.36
CA SER A 105 8.52 5.86 -0.47
C SER A 105 9.46 4.77 -1.02
N PRO A 106 10.77 5.02 -1.10
CA PRO A 106 11.74 4.00 -1.53
C PRO A 106 11.90 2.86 -0.51
N TRP A 107 11.31 2.97 0.68
CA TRP A 107 11.35 1.94 1.72
C TRP A 107 10.53 0.71 1.30
N LYS A 108 11.23 -0.21 0.62
CA LYS A 108 10.84 -1.59 0.40
C LYS A 108 10.91 -2.36 1.72
N THR A 109 9.78 -2.59 2.36
CA THR A 109 9.62 -3.79 3.21
C THR A 109 8.19 -4.29 3.12
N GLY A 110 8.07 -5.47 2.50
CA GLY A 110 6.82 -6.22 2.37
C GLY A 110 6.20 -6.08 0.99
N ALA A 111 6.66 -6.89 0.04
CA ALA A 111 5.88 -7.51 -1.06
C ALA A 111 4.85 -6.68 -1.85
N GLY A 112 4.97 -5.35 -1.95
CA GLY A 112 4.12 -4.56 -2.84
C GLY A 112 4.88 -3.71 -3.81
N SER A 113 4.50 -3.81 -5.08
CA SER A 113 5.10 -3.06 -6.18
C SER A 113 4.01 -2.41 -7.02
N VAL A 114 4.28 -1.17 -7.42
CA VAL A 114 3.57 -0.53 -8.51
C VAL A 114 3.96 -1.27 -9.78
N LEU A 115 2.99 -1.92 -10.43
CA LEU A 115 3.18 -2.61 -11.70
C LEU A 115 3.43 -1.61 -12.83
N TYR A 116 2.71 -0.50 -12.80
CA TYR A 116 2.80 0.56 -13.81
C TYR A 116 2.26 1.87 -13.25
N ALA A 117 2.79 3.00 -13.71
CA ALA A 117 2.29 4.34 -13.38
C ALA A 117 1.88 5.06 -14.67
N PHE A 118 0.63 5.51 -14.74
CA PHE A 118 0.12 6.30 -15.85
C PHE A 118 0.17 7.79 -15.51
N ASP A 119 0.92 8.58 -16.27
CA ASP A 119 0.95 10.04 -16.11
C ASP A 119 -0.39 10.65 -16.58
N LEU A 120 -1.04 11.43 -15.72
CA LEU A 120 -2.28 12.15 -16.02
C LEU A 120 -2.03 13.64 -16.33
N GLY A 121 -0.76 14.05 -16.34
CA GLY A 121 -0.31 15.42 -16.55
C GLY A 121 -0.17 16.20 -15.26
N ARG A 122 0.55 17.34 -15.34
CA ARG A 122 0.77 18.28 -14.21
C ARG A 122 1.37 17.63 -12.95
N GLY A 123 2.09 16.52 -13.11
CA GLY A 123 2.69 15.77 -12.01
C GLY A 123 1.70 14.90 -11.23
N THR A 124 0.48 14.69 -11.73
CA THR A 124 -0.46 13.69 -11.20
C THR A 124 -0.37 12.41 -11.99
N HIS A 125 -0.56 11.26 -11.34
CA HIS A 125 -0.49 9.96 -11.99
C HIS A 125 -1.42 8.94 -11.33
N VAL A 126 -1.63 7.81 -12.00
CA VAL A 126 -2.31 6.63 -11.42
C VAL A 126 -1.31 5.51 -11.29
N ASP A 127 -1.06 5.08 -10.06
CA ASP A 127 -0.30 3.87 -9.79
C ASP A 127 -1.21 2.65 -9.85
N ILE A 128 -0.80 1.68 -10.66
CA ILE A 128 -1.45 0.38 -10.77
C ILE A 128 -0.73 -0.60 -9.87
N ILE A 129 -1.44 -1.10 -8.88
CA ILE A 129 -0.90 -2.01 -7.88
C ILE A 129 -1.65 -3.33 -7.97
N TRP A 130 -0.92 -4.44 -7.91
CA TRP A 130 -1.55 -5.74 -7.75
C TRP A 130 -2.13 -5.85 -6.34
N TYR A 131 -3.36 -6.36 -6.22
CA TYR A 131 -4.00 -6.60 -4.93
C TYR A 131 -3.30 -7.78 -4.20
N TRP A 132 -3.42 -7.88 -2.87
CA TRP A 132 -2.68 -8.86 -2.04
C TRP A 132 -1.17 -8.70 -2.05
N GLN A 133 -0.72 -7.47 -2.29
CA GLN A 133 0.64 -7.07 -2.12
C GLN A 133 0.85 -6.54 -0.69
N GLY A 134 2.09 -6.55 -0.22
CA GLY A 134 2.42 -5.99 1.09
C GLY A 134 2.26 -4.47 1.15
N THR A 135 2.79 -3.85 2.22
CA THR A 135 2.53 -2.44 2.52
C THR A 135 3.14 -1.51 1.45
N ILE A 136 2.36 -0.55 0.98
CA ILE A 136 2.82 0.53 0.10
C ILE A 136 2.75 1.84 0.89
N GLN A 137 3.80 2.65 0.76
CA GLN A 137 3.90 3.94 1.41
C GLN A 137 4.11 5.04 0.38
N TYR A 138 3.36 6.13 0.56
CA TYR A 138 3.47 7.39 -0.15
C TYR A 138 3.93 8.48 0.81
N THR A 139 4.73 9.41 0.32
CA THR A 139 5.30 10.50 1.09
C THR A 139 5.15 11.81 0.34
N ALA A 140 5.00 12.89 1.11
CA ALA A 140 5.13 14.25 0.64
C ALA A 140 5.78 15.07 1.77
N PRO A 141 6.25 16.31 1.52
CA PRO A 141 6.74 17.16 2.59
C PRO A 141 5.73 17.28 3.73
N GLY A 142 6.14 16.89 4.94
CA GLY A 142 5.31 16.99 6.14
C GLY A 142 4.23 15.92 6.29
N GLY A 143 4.32 14.78 5.61
CA GLY A 143 3.38 13.68 5.87
C GLY A 143 3.64 12.39 5.11
N THR A 144 2.97 11.33 5.54
CA THR A 144 3.04 10.00 4.92
C THR A 144 1.66 9.35 4.88
N VAL A 145 1.46 8.48 3.88
CA VAL A 145 0.33 7.56 3.79
C VAL A 145 0.92 6.17 3.64
N SER A 146 0.50 5.23 4.46
CA SER A 146 0.76 3.82 4.24
C SER A 146 -0.57 3.11 4.04
N PHE A 147 -0.67 2.21 3.06
CA PHE A 147 -1.79 1.28 3.01
C PHE A 147 -1.36 -0.16 2.72
N TYR A 148 -2.18 -1.09 3.18
CA TYR A 148 -1.98 -2.53 3.04
C TYR A 148 -3.27 -3.15 2.54
N ALA A 149 -3.21 -3.70 1.33
CA ALA A 149 -4.35 -4.14 0.54
C ALA A 149 -4.47 -5.67 0.57
N ALA A 150 -5.24 -6.20 1.52
CA ALA A 150 -5.39 -7.64 1.73
C ALA A 150 -6.76 -8.00 2.30
N HIS A 151 -7.14 -9.28 2.19
CA HIS A 151 -8.36 -9.84 2.79
C HIS A 151 -9.66 -9.11 2.40
N GLY A 152 -9.72 -8.54 1.19
CA GLY A 152 -10.87 -7.77 0.70
C GLY A 152 -11.02 -6.38 1.33
N ASN A 153 -9.99 -5.90 2.03
CA ASN A 153 -9.95 -4.60 2.68
C ASN A 153 -8.63 -3.87 2.39
N ASN A 154 -8.56 -2.60 2.76
CA ASN A 154 -7.32 -1.83 2.77
C ASN A 154 -7.15 -1.22 4.16
N TYR A 155 -6.10 -1.58 4.87
CA TYR A 155 -5.72 -0.85 6.08
C TYR A 155 -4.96 0.40 5.66
N VAL A 156 -5.45 1.59 6.00
CA VAL A 156 -4.86 2.86 5.60
C VAL A 156 -4.46 3.64 6.85
N CYS A 157 -3.21 4.10 6.89
CA CYS A 157 -2.67 4.99 7.92
C CYS A 157 -2.19 6.29 7.27
N VAL A 158 -2.60 7.42 7.83
CA VAL A 158 -2.26 8.75 7.32
C VAL A 158 -1.64 9.58 8.44
N LYS A 159 -0.52 10.25 8.15
CA LYS A 159 0.21 11.11 9.09
C LYS A 159 0.48 12.48 8.47
N GLY A 160 0.60 13.49 9.33
CA GLY A 160 1.00 14.84 8.96
C GLY A 160 -0.02 15.51 8.03
N GLY A 161 0.48 16.28 7.06
CA GLY A 161 -0.34 16.97 6.05
C GLY A 161 -0.88 16.05 4.93
N MET A 162 -0.88 14.73 5.06
CA MET A 162 -1.42 13.88 4.00
C MET A 162 -2.92 13.64 4.18
N GLN A 163 -3.58 13.31 3.06
CA GLN A 163 -4.99 12.92 3.04
C GLN A 163 -5.22 11.81 2.01
N VAL A 164 -6.13 10.88 2.32
CA VAL A 164 -6.60 9.84 1.42
C VAL A 164 -8.11 9.92 1.30
N ARG A 165 -8.64 9.89 0.09
CA ARG A 165 -10.07 9.76 -0.18
C ARG A 165 -10.30 8.45 -0.91
N THR A 166 -11.36 7.77 -0.55
CA THR A 166 -11.86 6.65 -1.35
C THR A 166 -13.08 7.13 -2.08
N LEU A 167 -13.12 6.88 -3.38
CA LEU A 167 -14.28 7.19 -4.19
C LEU A 167 -15.06 5.92 -4.49
N ARG A 168 -16.36 6.09 -4.71
CA ARG A 168 -17.25 5.12 -5.35
C ARG A 168 -18.15 5.87 -6.30
N ASN A 169 -18.11 5.54 -7.57
CA ASN A 169 -18.90 6.18 -8.63
C ASN A 169 -18.73 7.70 -8.60
N GLY A 170 -17.47 8.16 -8.45
CA GLY A 170 -17.11 9.58 -8.32
C GLY A 170 -17.47 10.25 -6.99
N LYS A 171 -18.14 9.57 -6.05
CA LYS A 171 -18.51 10.11 -4.74
C LYS A 171 -17.52 9.71 -3.66
N THR A 172 -17.13 10.63 -2.79
CA THR A 172 -16.27 10.31 -1.63
C THR A 172 -17.02 9.40 -0.67
N MET A 173 -16.48 8.22 -0.42
CA MET A 173 -16.99 7.27 0.56
C MET A 173 -16.35 7.49 1.92
N ARG A 174 -15.02 7.61 1.96
CA ARG A 174 -14.25 7.86 3.17
C ARG A 174 -13.16 8.86 2.92
N ASN A 175 -12.74 9.51 4.02
CA ASN A 175 -11.72 10.53 4.00
C ASN A 175 -10.84 10.37 5.23
N PHE A 176 -9.60 9.94 5.01
CA PHE A 176 -8.59 9.74 6.04
C PHE A 176 -7.64 10.92 6.00
N ARG A 177 -7.50 11.63 7.11
CA ARG A 177 -6.64 12.81 7.22
C ARG A 177 -5.63 12.59 8.33
N GLY A 178 -4.37 12.91 8.03
CA GLY A 178 -3.36 13.06 9.06
C GLY A 178 -3.58 14.33 9.88
N PHE A 179 -2.69 14.56 10.83
CA PHE A 179 -2.71 15.73 11.70
C PHE A 179 -1.54 16.66 11.32
N PRO A 180 -1.78 17.77 10.59
CA PRO A 180 -0.72 18.71 10.22
C PRO A 180 0.04 19.24 11.45
N GLY A 181 1.37 19.21 11.40
CA GLY A 181 2.23 19.61 12.52
C GLY A 181 2.36 18.58 13.64
N ARG A 182 1.72 17.41 13.51
CA ARG A 182 1.80 16.28 14.44
C ARG A 182 2.31 15.05 13.70
N ASP A 183 3.61 15.09 13.40
CA ASP A 183 4.29 14.01 12.70
C ASP A 183 4.49 12.76 13.57
N ASP A 184 4.12 12.78 14.83
CA ASP A 184 4.13 11.65 15.75
C ASP A 184 2.86 10.78 15.65
N ILE A 185 1.77 11.31 15.08
CA ILE A 185 0.45 10.66 15.12
C ILE A 185 0.04 10.12 13.75
N PHE A 186 -0.38 8.86 13.72
CA PHE A 186 -1.09 8.25 12.61
C PHE A 186 -2.60 8.20 12.88
N ASN A 187 -3.38 8.56 11.86
CA ASN A 187 -4.80 8.22 11.77
C ASN A 187 -4.94 6.96 10.92
N CYS A 188 -5.27 5.84 11.55
CA CYS A 188 -5.35 4.54 10.89
C CYS A 188 -6.76 3.97 10.92
N GLU A 189 -7.25 3.46 9.80
CA GLU A 189 -8.55 2.82 9.73
C GLU A 189 -8.59 1.75 8.63
N CYS A 190 -9.42 0.74 8.83
CA CYS A 190 -9.80 -0.18 7.78
C CYS A 190 -10.75 0.48 6.80
N ASN A 191 -10.33 0.58 5.54
CA ASN A 191 -11.16 0.93 4.43
C ASN A 191 -11.73 -0.33 3.76
N TRP A 192 -13.05 -0.45 3.82
CA TRP A 192 -13.80 -1.60 3.37
C TRP A 192 -14.18 -1.36 1.92
N ILE A 193 -13.49 -2.03 1.01
CA ILE A 193 -13.77 -2.00 -0.41
C ILE A 193 -14.39 -3.35 -0.78
N PRO A 194 -15.72 -3.51 -0.72
CA PRO A 194 -16.39 -4.78 -1.03
C PRO A 194 -16.20 -5.17 -2.51
N LYS A 195 -15.04 -5.71 -2.87
CA LYS A 195 -14.75 -6.30 -4.17
C LYS A 195 -15.00 -7.82 -4.11
N TYR A 196 -16.26 -8.24 -3.99
CA TYR A 196 -16.64 -9.65 -3.86
C TYR A 196 -17.24 -10.24 -5.15
N ARG A 197 -16.55 -11.30 -5.62
CA ARG A 197 -16.78 -12.38 -6.62
C ARG A 197 -17.79 -12.21 -7.76
N ASP A 198 -18.94 -11.57 -7.57
CA ASP A 198 -20.00 -11.45 -8.58
C ASP A 198 -20.48 -10.01 -8.78
N TYR A 199 -19.97 -9.06 -7.99
CA TYR A 199 -20.19 -7.64 -8.16
C TYR A 199 -18.88 -7.01 -8.58
N TYR A 200 -18.74 -6.80 -9.90
CA TYR A 200 -17.95 -5.69 -10.40
C TYR A 200 -18.51 -4.44 -9.70
N LEU A 201 -17.89 -4.01 -8.60
CA LEU A 201 -18.11 -2.65 -8.12
C LEU A 201 -17.17 -1.79 -8.95
N PRO A 202 -17.67 -1.12 -10.00
CA PRO A 202 -16.83 -0.64 -11.08
C PRO A 202 -15.90 0.50 -10.68
N ASP A 203 -16.07 1.14 -9.51
CA ASP A 203 -15.58 2.51 -9.36
C ASP A 203 -14.94 2.80 -7.99
N ASP A 204 -14.42 1.78 -7.30
CA ASP A 204 -13.75 2.02 -6.02
C ASP A 204 -12.27 2.43 -6.23
N ASP A 205 -12.05 3.73 -6.41
CA ASP A 205 -10.73 4.35 -6.56
C ASP A 205 -10.16 4.80 -5.20
N LEU A 206 -8.86 4.60 -5.00
CA LEU A 206 -8.11 5.24 -3.93
C LEU A 206 -7.46 6.49 -4.48
N ILE A 207 -7.71 7.65 -3.88
CA ILE A 207 -7.07 8.90 -4.25
C ILE A 207 -6.25 9.43 -3.08
N ILE A 208 -4.97 9.66 -3.31
CA ILE A 208 -4.00 10.12 -2.34
C ILE A 208 -3.58 11.54 -2.67
N PHE A 209 -3.73 12.41 -1.69
CA PHE A 209 -3.46 13.84 -1.77
C PHE A 209 -2.36 14.21 -0.78
N SER A 210 -1.48 15.14 -1.17
CA SER A 210 -0.77 15.97 -0.20
C SER A 210 -1.63 17.20 0.10
N HIS A 211 -1.93 17.48 1.37
CA HIS A 211 -2.47 18.78 1.75
C HIS A 211 -1.39 19.83 1.49
N ARG A 212 -1.69 20.86 0.71
CA ARG A 212 -0.91 22.10 0.81
C ARG A 212 -1.17 22.64 2.20
N VAL A 213 -0.13 22.73 3.03
CA VAL A 213 -0.12 23.69 4.14
C VAL A 213 -0.61 25.01 3.51
N SER A 214 -1.80 25.47 3.91
CA SER A 214 -2.26 26.79 3.47
C SER A 214 -1.14 27.78 3.79
N PRO A 215 -0.73 28.64 2.84
CA PRO A 215 0.26 29.66 3.13
C PRO A 215 -0.17 30.55 4.30
#